data_AF-A0A6P3IUI8-F1
#
_entry.id   AF-A0A6P3IUI8-F1
#
_cell.length_a   1.000
_cell.length_b   1.000
_cell.length_c   1.000
_cell.angle_alpha   90.00
_cell.angle_beta   90.00
_cell.angle_gamma   90.00
#
_symmetry.space_group_name_H-M   'P 1'
#
loop_
_entity.id
_entity.type
_entity.pdbx_description
1 polymer ?
#
loop_
_entity_poly.entity_id
_entity_poly.type
_entity_poly.pdbx_seq_one_letter_code
_entity_poly.pdbx_strand_id
1 'polypeptide(L)'
;MDNPEMFVLMPPLLRSKRDVLFGNMAEIYEFHNNIFMSSLENCVDAPERVGSCFLERKDDFQMYAKYCQNKPRSEAIWKKYSECAFFQ
;
A
#
# COMPACT_ATOMS: atom_id res chain seq x y z
N MET A 1 7.90 -8.58 7.31
CA MET A 1 7.59 -9.14 8.66
C MET A 1 7.50 -10.67 8.65
N ASP A 2 7.76 -11.31 7.51
CA ASP A 2 7.59 -12.76 7.33
C ASP A 2 8.92 -13.52 7.31
N ASN A 3 10.05 -12.80 7.27
CA ASN A 3 11.37 -13.39 7.44
C ASN A 3 11.53 -13.81 8.92
N PRO A 4 11.65 -15.13 9.22
CA PRO A 4 11.83 -15.62 10.58
C PRO A 4 13.12 -15.12 11.25
N GLU A 5 14.16 -14.81 10.49
CA GLU A 5 15.43 -14.29 11.04
C GLU A 5 15.24 -12.92 11.70
N MET A 6 14.28 -12.14 11.21
CA MET A 6 13.97 -10.80 11.73
C MET A 6 13.08 -10.84 12.98
N PHE A 7 12.61 -12.02 13.39
CA PHE A 7 11.67 -12.16 14.51
C PHE A 7 12.25 -11.75 15.86
N VAL A 8 13.57 -11.86 16.02
CA VAL A 8 14.29 -11.43 17.23
C VAL A 8 14.30 -9.91 17.39
N LEU A 9 14.15 -9.17 16.30
CA LEU A 9 14.14 -7.70 16.27
C LEU A 9 12.72 -7.12 16.42
N MET A 10 11.69 -7.96 16.32
CA MET A 10 10.29 -7.54 16.36
C MET A 10 9.63 -7.90 17.70
N PRO A 11 9.02 -6.93 18.40
CA PRO A 11 8.12 -7.23 19.51
C PRO A 11 7.01 -8.20 19.08
N PRO A 12 6.63 -9.19 19.90
CA PRO A 12 5.58 -10.16 19.55
C PRO A 12 4.26 -9.50 19.12
N LEU A 13 3.91 -8.39 19.77
CA LEU A 13 2.72 -7.60 19.44
C LEU A 13 2.81 -6.86 18.11
N LEU A 14 4.01 -6.60 17.58
CA LEU A 14 4.21 -5.98 16.26
C LEU A 14 4.07 -7.02 15.14
N ARG A 15 4.50 -8.26 15.39
CA ARG A 15 4.48 -9.34 14.38
C ARG A 15 3.08 -9.61 13.82
N SER A 16 2.05 -9.53 14.67
CA SER A 16 0.65 -9.73 14.28
C SER A 16 -0.04 -8.47 13.74
N LYS A 17 0.71 -7.39 13.51
CA LYS A 17 0.17 -6.08 13.07
C LYS A 17 0.54 -5.71 11.65
N ARG A 18 1.15 -6.63 10.89
CA ARG A 18 1.52 -6.45 9.48
C ARG A 18 0.37 -5.85 8.67
N ASP A 19 -0.79 -6.49 8.69
CA ASP A 19 -1.94 -6.08 7.86
C ASP A 19 -2.48 -4.69 8.23
N VAL A 20 -2.31 -4.27 9.48
CA VAL A 20 -2.71 -2.92 9.91
C VAL A 20 -1.62 -1.90 9.56
N LEU A 21 -0.34 -2.27 9.68
CA LEU A 21 0.77 -1.38 9.34
C LEU A 21 0.77 -1.05 7.84
N PHE A 22 0.59 -2.06 6.99
CA PHE A 22 0.60 -1.91 5.53
C PHE A 22 -0.79 -1.71 4.93
N GLY A 23 -1.87 -1.99 5.67
CA GLY A 23 -3.21 -1.95 5.11
C GLY A 23 -3.32 -2.89 3.89
N ASN A 24 -3.94 -2.39 2.84
CA ASN A 24 -4.00 -3.04 1.54
C ASN A 24 -2.96 -2.50 0.53
N MET A 25 -1.76 -2.12 0.98
CA MET A 25 -0.71 -1.62 0.10
C MET A 25 -0.34 -2.61 -1.03
N ALA A 26 -0.41 -3.93 -0.78
CA ALA A 26 -0.18 -4.94 -1.81
C ALA A 26 -1.23 -4.87 -2.94
N GLU A 27 -2.51 -4.70 -2.60
CA GLU A 27 -3.62 -4.53 -3.56
C GLU A 27 -3.40 -3.26 -4.42
N ILE A 28 -3.01 -2.15 -3.79
CA ILE A 28 -2.68 -0.90 -4.50
C ILE A 28 -1.49 -1.10 -5.43
N TYR A 29 -0.43 -1.74 -4.94
CA TYR A 29 0.77 -2.02 -5.74
C TYR A 29 0.43 -2.87 -6.96
N GLU A 30 -0.29 -3.97 -6.77
CA GLU A 30 -0.67 -4.88 -7.86
C GLU A 30 -1.51 -4.18 -8.93
N PHE A 31 -2.49 -3.37 -8.54
CA PHE A 31 -3.28 -2.58 -9.48
C PHE A 31 -2.40 -1.64 -10.31
N HIS A 32 -1.55 -0.85 -9.65
CA HIS A 32 -0.71 0.12 -10.36
C HIS A 32 0.31 -0.57 -11.26
N ASN A 33 0.99 -1.59 -10.74
CA ASN A 33 2.04 -2.32 -11.45
C ASN A 33 1.50 -3.09 -12.66
N ASN A 34 0.36 -3.76 -12.51
CA ASN A 34 -0.14 -4.69 -13.52
C ASN A 34 -1.10 -4.05 -14.52
N ILE A 35 -1.74 -2.92 -14.16
CA ILE A 35 -2.84 -2.34 -14.94
C ILE A 35 -2.62 -0.85 -15.22
N PHE A 36 -2.52 -0.06 -14.16
CA PHE A 36 -2.65 1.39 -14.32
C PHE A 36 -1.43 2.03 -14.97
N MET A 37 -0.22 1.56 -14.63
CA MET A 37 1.02 2.05 -15.23
C MET A 37 1.01 1.91 -16.75
N SER A 38 0.71 0.71 -17.26
CA SER A 38 0.62 0.46 -18.70
C SER A 38 -0.45 1.33 -19.37
N SER A 39 -1.57 1.57 -18.68
CA SER A 39 -2.64 2.44 -19.18
C SER A 39 -2.14 3.89 -19.35
N LEU A 40 -1.34 4.40 -18.41
CA LEU A 40 -0.73 5.73 -18.49
C LEU A 40 0.37 5.82 -19.55
N GLU A 41 1.23 4.80 -19.67
CA GLU A 41 2.28 4.74 -20.69
C GLU A 41 1.70 4.79 -22.11
N ASN A 42 0.52 4.19 -22.32
CA ASN A 42 -0.20 4.25 -23.60
C ASN A 42 -0.80 5.63 -23.93
N CYS A 43 -0.73 6.60 -23.02
CA CYS A 43 -1.19 7.97 -23.24
C CYS A 43 -0.06 8.95 -23.56
N VAL A 44 1.21 8.51 -23.62
CA VAL A 44 2.37 9.42 -23.82
C VAL A 44 2.23 10.29 -25.08
N ASP A 45 1.78 9.72 -26.19
CA ASP A 45 1.61 10.44 -27.46
C ASP A 45 0.24 11.14 -27.60
N ALA A 46 -0.68 10.91 -26.66
CA ALA A 46 -2.05 11.44 -26.67
C ALA A 46 -2.53 11.71 -25.22
N PRO A 47 -1.95 12.72 -24.55
CA PRO A 47 -2.15 12.95 -23.11
C PRO A 47 -3.60 13.26 -22.72
N GLU A 48 -4.41 13.79 -23.65
CA GLU A 48 -5.84 14.02 -23.46
C GLU A 48 -6.62 12.74 -23.15
N ARG A 49 -6.09 11.56 -23.51
CA ARG A 49 -6.71 10.26 -23.23
C ARG A 49 -6.57 9.82 -21.78
N VAL A 50 -5.71 10.48 -20.99
CA VAL A 50 -5.47 10.09 -19.58
C VAL A 50 -6.77 10.06 -18.76
N GLY A 51 -7.70 10.97 -19.03
CA GLY A 51 -9.00 11.01 -18.35
C GLY A 51 -9.81 9.73 -18.54
N SER A 52 -9.77 9.13 -19.74
CA SER A 52 -10.44 7.87 -20.02
C SER A 52 -9.86 6.70 -19.21
N CYS A 53 -8.54 6.65 -19.04
CA CYS A 53 -7.90 5.62 -18.20
C CYS A 53 -8.39 5.65 -16.75
N PHE A 54 -8.60 6.85 -16.18
CA PHE A 54 -9.17 6.98 -14.85
C PHE A 54 -10.65 6.56 -14.80
N LEU A 55 -11.45 6.94 -15.81
CA LEU A 55 -12.86 6.59 -15.87
C LEU A 55 -13.10 5.08 -16.00
N GLU A 56 -12.28 4.40 -16.81
CA GLU A 56 -12.32 2.93 -16.99
C GLU A 56 -11.98 2.17 -15.71
N ARG A 57 -11.15 2.75 -14.84
CA ARG A 57 -10.65 2.13 -13.59
C ARG A 57 -11.25 2.73 -12.31
N LYS A 58 -12.33 3.51 -12.42
CA LYS A 58 -12.91 4.27 -11.31
C LYS A 58 -13.26 3.40 -10.08
N ASP A 59 -13.71 2.17 -10.33
CA ASP A 59 -14.16 1.25 -9.29
C ASP A 59 -12.95 0.58 -8.60
N ASP A 60 -11.86 0.33 -9.34
CA ASP A 60 -10.60 -0.17 -8.76
C ASP A 60 -10.04 0.82 -7.73
N PHE A 61 -10.12 2.13 -8.00
CA PHE A 61 -9.66 3.19 -7.08
C PHE A 61 -10.38 3.19 -5.71
N GLN A 62 -11.50 2.48 -5.54
CA GLN A 62 -12.14 2.32 -4.23
C GLN A 62 -11.22 1.66 -3.18
N MET A 63 -10.20 0.91 -3.62
CA MET A 63 -9.16 0.37 -2.72
C MET A 63 -8.46 1.46 -1.88
N TYR A 64 -8.40 2.71 -2.36
CA TYR A 64 -7.84 3.82 -1.59
C TYR A 64 -8.72 4.22 -0.40
N ALA A 65 -10.05 4.04 -0.48
CA ALA A 65 -10.92 4.29 0.67
C ALA A 65 -10.55 3.36 1.84
N LYS A 66 -10.35 2.08 1.56
CA LYS A 66 -9.87 1.06 2.53
C LYS A 66 -8.50 1.43 3.10
N TYR A 67 -7.56 1.85 2.25
CA TYR A 67 -6.22 2.26 2.69
C TYR A 67 -6.26 3.48 3.62
N CYS A 68 -7.00 4.53 3.21
CA CYS A 68 -7.15 5.76 3.99
C CYS A 68 -7.87 5.54 5.31
N GLN A 69 -8.90 4.68 5.34
CA GLN A 69 -9.57 4.29 6.59
C GLN A 69 -8.64 3.55 7.56
N ASN A 70 -7.68 2.78 7.03
CA ASN A 70 -6.67 2.09 7.85
C ASN A 70 -5.53 3.02 8.31
N LYS A 71 -5.25 4.11 7.59
CA LYS A 71 -4.09 4.99 7.84
C LYS A 71 -3.92 5.45 9.29
N PRO A 72 -4.96 5.92 10.02
CA PRO A 72 -4.80 6.31 11.43
C PRO A 72 -4.39 5.15 12.35
N ARG A 73 -4.82 3.92 12.05
CA ARG A 73 -4.45 2.71 12.81
C ARG A 73 -3.00 2.32 12.54
N SER A 74 -2.56 2.41 11.28
CA SER A 74 -1.17 2.24 10.89
C SER A 74 -0.27 3.25 11.62
N GLU A 75 -0.65 4.53 11.63
CA GLU A 75 0.10 5.59 12.33
C GLU A 75 0.21 5.35 13.83
N ALA A 76 -0.85 4.87 14.49
CA ALA A 76 -0.80 4.54 15.90
C ALA A 76 0.19 3.41 16.22
N ILE A 77 0.29 2.40 15.33
CA ILE A 77 1.31 1.34 15.44
C ILE A 77 2.69 1.93 15.19
N TRP A 78 2.86 2.72 14.14
CA TRP A 78 4.14 3.34 13.80
C TRP A 78 4.68 4.18 14.95
N LYS A 79 3.86 5.07 15.53
CA LYS A 79 4.26 5.91 16.66
C LYS A 79 4.74 5.09 17.88
N LYS A 80 4.21 3.88 18.07
CA LYS A 80 4.59 3.01 19.18
C LYS A 80 5.87 2.22 18.91
N TYR A 81 6.16 1.90 17.65
CA TYR A 81 7.18 0.93 17.29
C TYR A 81 8.24 1.45 16.31
N SER A 82 8.21 2.72 15.89
CA SER A 82 9.16 3.29 14.91
C SER A 82 10.62 3.10 15.36
N GLU A 83 10.88 3.19 16.66
CA GLU A 83 12.21 3.03 17.25
C GLU A 83 12.59 1.56 17.53
N CYS A 84 11.79 0.58 17.10
CA CYS A 84 12.15 -0.83 17.25
C CYS A 84 13.33 -1.17 16.34
N ALA A 85 14.25 -2.00 16.83
CA ALA A 85 15.41 -2.48 16.07
C ALA A 85 15.06 -3.14 14.73
N PHE A 86 13.82 -3.62 14.54
CA PHE A 86 13.36 -4.12 13.26
C PHE A 86 13.27 -3.05 12.15
N PHE A 87 13.02 -1.78 12.51
CA PHE A 87 12.86 -0.67 11.55
C PHE A 87 14.07 0.27 11.47
N GLN A 88 15.13 -0.01 12.24
CA GLN A 88 16.42 0.67 12.15
C GLN A 88 17.35 -0.10 11.21
#